data_AF-A0A353B5Z0-F1
#
_entry.id   AF-A0A353B5Z0-F1
#
_cell.length_a   1.000
_cell.length_b   1.000
_cell.length_c   1.000
_cell.angle_alpha   90.00
_cell.angle_beta   90.00
_cell.angle_gamma   90.00
#
_symmetry.space_group_name_H-M   'P 1'
#
loop_
_entity.id
_entity.type
_entity.pdbx_description
1 polymer ?
#
loop_
_entity_poly.entity_id
_entity_poly.type
_entity_poly.pdbx_seq_one_letter_code
_entity_poly.pdbx_strand_id
1 'polypeptide(L)'
;MDSIRKVGNRFAVMLWWTLGLMAAMFHLSLAGPIVAEECVVCCGEDEVFILRIDRDASTAPTTIWTWSAKDSPEIPEAGRKSFASTDECKPVGDSLLITSSSGGVALVRRRDKRCLFYTVAKNAHSACLLPNDRVAVASSFGGDELLVYKRTEPDGSPAQPIAKIPLRGAHGALFEQTRKRLWALGSDELLLVNVDDEADRASLSIDKRVKLPTPGGHDLSRSRDPSILFVTTNKHVYRFNKSSQMFSLDPVLANEPKVKSVCEHPKTGEIVYHQGTPENWWSDTIRFIGAREDIQLPGQRLYKIRWDR
;
A
#
# COMPACT_ATOMS: atom_id res chain seq x y z
N MET A 1 -42.76 73.87 -42.71
CA MET A 1 -43.74 73.50 -41.67
C MET A 1 -42.96 73.33 -40.39
N ASP A 2 -42.56 74.44 -39.76
CA ASP A 2 -43.38 75.17 -38.77
C ASP A 2 -43.72 74.27 -37.57
N SER A 3 -43.51 74.62 -36.30
CA SER A 3 -43.11 75.86 -35.66
C SER A 3 -42.90 75.55 -34.16
N ILE A 4 -41.74 75.94 -33.64
CA ILE A 4 -41.52 76.73 -32.41
C ILE A 4 -42.59 76.66 -31.29
N ARG A 5 -42.15 76.29 -30.07
CA ARG A 5 -42.39 76.93 -28.73
C ARG A 5 -41.94 75.96 -27.62
N LYS A 6 -41.37 76.33 -26.47
CA LYS A 6 -40.81 77.59 -25.91
C LYS A 6 -40.01 77.21 -24.64
N VAL A 7 -38.77 77.68 -24.59
CA VAL A 7 -38.01 78.30 -23.47
C VAL A 7 -38.47 78.10 -22.02
N GLY A 8 -37.52 77.71 -21.15
CA GLY A 8 -37.60 77.86 -19.69
C GLY A 8 -36.28 77.59 -18.95
N ASN A 9 -35.47 78.64 -18.80
CA ASN A 9 -34.22 78.76 -18.02
C ASN A 9 -34.25 78.11 -16.62
N ARG A 10 -33.13 77.54 -16.14
CA ARG A 10 -32.58 77.79 -14.78
C ARG A 10 -31.20 77.13 -14.53
N PHE A 11 -30.23 78.01 -14.25
CA PHE A 11 -29.19 77.96 -13.22
C PHE A 11 -28.21 76.78 -13.14
N ALA A 12 -26.93 77.16 -13.26
CA ALA A 12 -25.75 76.40 -12.88
C ALA A 12 -25.75 75.99 -11.41
N VAL A 13 -25.36 74.75 -11.12
CA VAL A 13 -24.64 74.39 -9.89
C VAL A 13 -23.60 73.34 -10.24
N MET A 14 -22.34 73.75 -10.04
CA MET A 14 -21.14 72.92 -10.06
C MET A 14 -21.20 72.03 -8.80
N LEU A 15 -21.32 70.71 -8.93
CA LEU A 15 -21.21 69.80 -7.80
C LEU A 15 -20.10 68.77 -8.05
N TRP A 16 -19.18 68.76 -7.10
CA TRP A 16 -18.00 67.92 -7.04
C TRP A 16 -18.39 66.45 -6.89
N TRP A 17 -17.76 65.57 -7.67
CA TRP A 17 -17.83 64.12 -7.44
C TRP A 17 -16.82 63.75 -6.36
N THR A 18 -17.29 63.51 -5.14
CA THR A 18 -16.52 62.81 -4.12
C THR A 18 -16.60 61.31 -4.38
N LEU A 19 -15.47 60.69 -4.74
CA LEU A 19 -15.29 59.24 -4.76
C LEU A 19 -15.47 58.69 -3.33
N GLY A 20 -16.51 57.89 -3.11
CA GLY A 20 -16.60 57.02 -1.94
C GLY A 20 -15.82 55.73 -2.19
N LEU A 21 -14.66 55.56 -1.56
CA LEU A 21 -14.01 54.26 -1.44
C LEU A 21 -14.73 53.46 -0.34
N MET A 22 -15.55 52.49 -0.72
CA MET A 22 -15.90 51.38 0.17
C MET A 22 -14.75 50.36 0.15
N ALA A 23 -13.92 50.37 1.18
CA ALA A 23 -12.97 49.29 1.42
C ALA A 23 -13.75 48.09 1.98
N ALA A 24 -14.01 47.10 1.12
CA ALA A 24 -14.47 45.79 1.56
C ALA A 24 -13.32 45.09 2.30
N MET A 25 -13.40 45.03 3.63
CA MET A 25 -12.50 44.17 4.41
C MET A 25 -12.85 42.71 4.12
N PHE A 26 -12.13 42.10 3.20
CA PHE A 26 -12.08 40.65 3.09
C PHE A 26 -11.33 40.12 4.31
N HIS A 27 -12.06 39.58 5.28
CA HIS A 27 -11.48 38.70 6.28
C HIS A 27 -11.02 37.43 5.55
N LEU A 28 -9.74 37.39 5.21
CA LEU A 28 -9.08 36.15 4.82
C LEU A 28 -9.02 35.28 6.08
N SER A 29 -9.99 34.37 6.23
CA SER A 29 -9.85 33.27 7.17
C SER A 29 -8.66 32.45 6.67
N LEU A 30 -7.52 32.59 7.35
CA LEU A 30 -6.43 31.64 7.26
C LEU A 30 -7.00 30.31 7.79
N ALA A 31 -7.54 29.48 6.91
CA ALA A 31 -7.69 28.07 7.21
C ALA A 31 -6.29 27.61 7.65
N GLY A 32 -6.16 27.17 8.91
CA GLY A 32 -4.95 26.50 9.37
C GLY A 32 -4.59 25.39 8.38
N PRO A 33 -3.32 24.96 8.32
CA PRO A 33 -2.94 23.86 7.45
C PRO A 33 -3.89 22.70 7.71
N ILE A 34 -4.59 22.23 6.67
CA ILE A 34 -5.37 21.00 6.75
C ILE A 34 -4.35 19.92 7.09
N VAL A 35 -4.37 19.46 8.34
CA VAL A 35 -3.58 18.29 8.74
C VAL A 35 -4.16 17.15 7.91
N ALA A 36 -3.38 16.64 6.97
CA ALA A 36 -3.83 15.52 6.17
C ALA A 36 -4.11 14.34 7.11
N GLU A 37 -5.35 13.82 7.08
CA GLU A 37 -5.68 12.56 7.73
C GLU A 37 -4.84 11.47 7.05
N GLU A 38 -4.03 10.75 7.84
CA GLU A 38 -3.22 9.65 7.35
C GLU A 38 -3.91 8.33 7.69
N CYS A 39 -3.76 7.32 6.83
CA CYS A 39 -4.40 6.01 7.04
C CYS A 39 -3.37 4.90 6.93
N VAL A 40 -3.53 3.86 7.74
CA VAL A 40 -2.73 2.62 7.65
C VAL A 40 -3.63 1.42 7.42
N VAL A 41 -3.19 0.52 6.55
CA VAL A 41 -3.83 -0.76 6.29
C VAL A 41 -3.20 -1.82 7.18
N CYS A 42 -4.04 -2.53 7.93
CA CYS A 42 -3.66 -3.52 8.92
C CYS A 42 -4.07 -4.94 8.49
N CYS A 43 -3.13 -5.87 8.55
CA CYS A 43 -3.34 -7.31 8.31
C CYS A 43 -2.81 -8.13 9.48
N GLY A 44 -3.33 -9.34 9.65
CA GLY A 44 -2.79 -10.36 10.54
C GLY A 44 -3.76 -11.52 10.75
N GLU A 45 -4.94 -11.22 11.27
CA GLU A 45 -6.04 -12.19 11.46
C GLU A 45 -6.95 -12.27 10.22
N ASP A 46 -8.16 -12.79 10.38
CA ASP A 46 -9.14 -12.98 9.29
C ASP A 46 -9.89 -11.70 8.88
N GLU A 47 -9.70 -10.60 9.63
CA GLU A 47 -10.17 -9.26 9.29
C GLU A 47 -9.00 -8.35 8.85
N VAL A 48 -9.19 -7.69 7.71
CA VAL A 48 -8.36 -6.57 7.24
C VAL A 48 -9.09 -5.27 7.58
N PHE A 49 -8.38 -4.28 8.10
CA PHE A 49 -8.98 -2.99 8.40
C PHE A 49 -8.06 -1.82 8.06
N ILE A 50 -8.66 -0.65 7.86
CA ILE A 50 -7.97 0.62 7.65
C ILE A 50 -8.20 1.49 8.87
N LEU A 51 -7.11 1.90 9.49
CA LEU A 51 -7.10 2.78 10.64
C LEU A 51 -6.75 4.19 10.18
N ARG A 52 -7.65 5.14 10.42
CA ARG A 52 -7.34 6.56 10.31
C ARG A 52 -6.57 7.00 11.55
N ILE A 53 -5.46 7.69 11.32
CA ILE A 53 -4.56 8.17 12.36
C ILE A 53 -4.25 9.66 12.17
N ASP A 54 -4.39 10.43 13.23
CA ASP A 54 -4.04 11.85 13.23
C ASP A 54 -2.55 12.03 13.42
N ARG A 55 -1.92 12.88 12.61
CA ARG A 55 -0.47 13.11 12.69
C ARG A 55 -0.01 13.59 14.06
N ASP A 56 -0.79 14.46 14.68
CA ASP A 56 -0.44 15.08 15.96
C ASP A 56 -1.05 14.33 17.17
N ALA A 57 -1.58 13.12 16.94
CA ALA A 57 -2.30 12.32 17.93
C ALA A 57 -3.44 13.09 18.64
N SER A 58 -4.03 14.08 17.96
CA SER A 58 -5.12 14.90 18.48
C SER A 58 -6.40 14.11 18.73
N THR A 59 -6.61 13.01 17.99
CA THR A 59 -7.73 12.11 18.19
C THR A 59 -7.26 10.66 18.25
N ALA A 60 -8.07 9.83 18.91
CA ALA A 60 -7.83 8.40 18.98
C ALA A 60 -7.93 7.76 17.58
N PRO A 61 -7.05 6.80 17.26
CA PRO A 61 -7.13 6.05 16.01
C PRO A 61 -8.52 5.45 15.79
N THR A 62 -9.06 5.57 14.58
CA THR A 62 -10.43 5.13 14.26
C THR A 62 -10.43 4.19 13.07
N THR A 63 -11.09 3.04 13.19
CA THR A 63 -11.33 2.13 12.07
C THR A 63 -12.34 2.75 11.10
N ILE A 64 -11.94 2.96 9.85
CA ILE A 64 -12.78 3.58 8.81
C ILE A 64 -13.23 2.61 7.72
N TRP A 65 -12.63 1.43 7.67
CA TRP A 65 -12.98 0.37 6.72
C TRP A 65 -12.56 -0.99 7.27
N THR A 66 -13.37 -2.02 7.03
CA THR A 66 -13.05 -3.41 7.37
C THR A 66 -13.44 -4.37 6.24
N TRP A 67 -12.80 -5.52 6.19
CA TRP A 67 -13.13 -6.61 5.27
C TRP A 67 -12.72 -7.96 5.84
N SER A 68 -13.60 -8.94 5.62
CA SER A 68 -13.31 -10.36 5.73
C SER A 68 -13.73 -11.06 4.43
N ALA A 69 -13.29 -12.29 4.19
CA ALA A 69 -13.69 -13.04 3.00
C ALA A 69 -15.22 -13.27 2.88
N LYS A 70 -15.99 -13.09 3.97
CA LYS A 70 -17.46 -13.17 3.95
C LYS A 70 -18.12 -11.97 3.27
N ASP A 71 -17.44 -10.83 3.22
CA ASP A 71 -17.93 -9.61 2.58
C ASP A 71 -17.92 -9.70 1.04
N SER A 72 -17.22 -10.69 0.47
CA SER A 72 -17.09 -10.87 -0.98
C SER A 72 -17.77 -12.17 -1.45
N PRO A 73 -19.01 -12.11 -1.96
CA PRO A 73 -19.72 -13.28 -2.47
C PRO A 73 -19.01 -13.98 -3.63
N GLU A 74 -18.16 -13.27 -4.38
CA GLU A 74 -17.36 -13.84 -5.46
C GLU A 74 -16.27 -14.81 -4.96
N ILE A 75 -15.97 -14.82 -3.65
CA ILE A 75 -15.18 -15.87 -3.00
C ILE A 75 -16.15 -16.97 -2.53
N PRO A 76 -16.07 -18.19 -3.10
CA PRO A 76 -16.95 -19.29 -2.71
C PRO A 76 -16.85 -19.58 -1.21
N GLU A 77 -17.94 -20.04 -0.60
CA GLU A 77 -17.99 -20.35 0.83
C GLU A 77 -16.85 -21.31 1.26
N ALA A 78 -16.61 -22.36 0.47
CA ALA A 78 -15.52 -23.31 0.70
C ALA A 78 -14.11 -22.68 0.58
N GLY A 79 -13.99 -21.57 -0.13
CA GLY A 79 -12.77 -20.80 -0.32
C GLY A 79 -12.49 -19.80 0.80
N ARG A 80 -13.49 -19.35 1.55
CA ARG A 80 -13.33 -18.32 2.60
C ARG A 80 -12.33 -18.70 3.69
N LYS A 81 -12.22 -19.99 4.00
CA LYS A 81 -11.22 -20.53 4.97
C LYS A 81 -9.77 -20.27 4.55
N SER A 82 -9.52 -19.99 3.28
CA SER A 82 -8.19 -19.61 2.79
C SER A 82 -7.75 -18.22 3.29
N PHE A 83 -8.64 -17.47 3.94
CA PHE A 83 -8.36 -16.19 4.63
C PHE A 83 -8.60 -16.30 6.14
N ALA A 84 -8.27 -17.43 6.77
CA ALA A 84 -8.30 -17.56 8.24
C ALA A 84 -7.20 -16.73 8.96
N SER A 85 -6.31 -16.13 8.17
CA SER A 85 -5.29 -15.14 8.54
C SER A 85 -5.11 -14.18 7.37
N THR A 86 -4.38 -13.08 7.55
CA THR A 86 -3.95 -12.20 6.46
C THR A 86 -2.53 -11.73 6.68
N ASP A 87 -1.73 -11.78 5.62
CA ASP A 87 -0.29 -11.61 5.71
C ASP A 87 0.17 -10.30 5.10
N GLU A 88 -0.46 -9.85 4.01
CA GLU A 88 -0.16 -8.57 3.42
C GLU A 88 -1.37 -8.00 2.68
N CYS A 89 -1.60 -6.70 2.82
CA CYS A 89 -2.71 -5.98 2.19
C CYS A 89 -2.14 -4.71 1.57
N LYS A 90 -1.84 -4.75 0.27
CA LYS A 90 -1.26 -3.59 -0.44
C LYS A 90 -2.37 -2.71 -1.02
N PRO A 91 -2.36 -1.40 -0.74
CA PRO A 91 -3.11 -0.42 -1.53
C PRO A 91 -2.74 -0.49 -3.01
N VAL A 92 -3.75 -0.65 -3.87
CA VAL A 92 -3.60 -0.59 -5.32
C VAL A 92 -4.81 0.12 -5.94
N GLY A 93 -4.66 1.41 -6.24
CA GLY A 93 -5.77 2.23 -6.73
C GLY A 93 -6.92 2.29 -5.72
N ASP A 94 -8.14 1.99 -6.15
CA ASP A 94 -9.34 1.94 -5.30
C ASP A 94 -9.52 0.60 -4.55
N SER A 95 -8.50 -0.25 -4.56
CA SER A 95 -8.57 -1.64 -4.12
C SER A 95 -7.45 -1.99 -3.12
N LEU A 96 -7.57 -3.16 -2.49
CA LEU A 96 -6.55 -3.82 -1.69
C LEU A 96 -6.20 -5.17 -2.30
N LEU A 97 -4.90 -5.44 -2.48
CA LEU A 97 -4.40 -6.77 -2.84
C LEU A 97 -3.97 -7.49 -1.55
N ILE A 98 -4.76 -8.48 -1.17
CA ILE A 98 -4.71 -9.18 0.11
C ILE A 98 -4.14 -10.59 -0.11
N THR A 99 -3.19 -11.00 0.71
CA THR A 99 -2.65 -12.37 0.77
C THR A 99 -2.83 -12.98 2.14
N SER A 100 -2.88 -14.31 2.20
CA SER A 100 -3.01 -15.08 3.42
C SER A 100 -2.10 -16.31 3.45
N SER A 101 -1.45 -16.53 4.58
CA SER A 101 -0.74 -17.76 4.92
C SER A 101 -1.67 -18.99 4.97
N SER A 102 -2.97 -18.77 5.17
CA SER A 102 -4.01 -19.81 5.02
C SER A 102 -4.32 -20.15 3.55
N GLY A 103 -3.76 -19.38 2.60
CA GLY A 103 -3.65 -19.71 1.19
C GLY A 103 -4.33 -18.73 0.24
N GLY A 104 -5.22 -17.87 0.73
CA GLY A 104 -6.04 -17.00 -0.09
C GLY A 104 -5.25 -15.82 -0.66
N VAL A 105 -5.58 -15.44 -1.90
CA VAL A 105 -5.15 -14.17 -2.50
C VAL A 105 -6.35 -13.51 -3.16
N ALA A 106 -6.62 -12.25 -2.83
CA ALA A 106 -7.75 -11.51 -3.38
C ALA A 106 -7.38 -10.07 -3.74
N LEU A 107 -7.91 -9.57 -4.86
CA LEU A 107 -7.98 -8.14 -5.13
C LEU A 107 -9.38 -7.64 -4.79
N VAL A 108 -9.51 -6.81 -3.77
CA VAL A 108 -10.81 -6.37 -3.24
C VAL A 108 -10.98 -4.88 -3.47
N ARG A 109 -12.06 -4.51 -4.15
CA ARG A 109 -12.42 -3.10 -4.33
C ARG A 109 -13.02 -2.54 -3.06
N ARG A 110 -12.53 -1.39 -2.59
CA ARG A 110 -12.88 -0.86 -1.27
C ARG A 110 -14.33 -0.39 -1.17
N ARG A 111 -14.82 0.28 -2.22
CA ARG A 111 -16.13 0.97 -2.20
C ARG A 111 -17.31 0.05 -1.91
N ASP A 112 -17.24 -1.20 -2.35
CA ASP A 112 -18.33 -2.17 -2.30
C ASP A 112 -17.87 -3.58 -1.88
N LYS A 113 -16.61 -3.71 -1.42
CA LYS A 113 -15.99 -4.96 -0.98
C LYS A 113 -16.03 -6.09 -2.02
N ARG A 114 -16.27 -5.78 -3.30
CA ARG A 114 -16.30 -6.78 -4.37
C ARG A 114 -14.92 -7.37 -4.62
N CYS A 115 -14.84 -8.70 -4.71
CA CYS A 115 -13.62 -9.39 -5.06
C CYS A 115 -13.48 -9.43 -6.59
N LEU A 116 -12.43 -8.77 -7.10
CA LEU A 116 -12.12 -8.62 -8.52
C LEU A 116 -11.18 -9.71 -9.05
N PHE A 117 -10.57 -10.46 -8.15
CA PHE A 117 -9.67 -11.58 -8.46
C PHE A 117 -9.53 -12.45 -7.23
N TYR A 118 -9.57 -13.77 -7.41
CA TYR A 118 -9.36 -14.74 -6.35
C TYR A 118 -8.52 -15.92 -6.84
N THR A 119 -7.54 -16.32 -6.03
CA THR A 119 -6.80 -17.57 -6.19
C THR A 119 -6.41 -18.15 -4.83
N VAL A 120 -5.90 -19.38 -4.86
CA VAL A 120 -5.26 -20.03 -3.72
C VAL A 120 -3.81 -20.34 -4.08
N ALA A 121 -2.89 -19.85 -3.27
CA ALA A 121 -1.46 -20.15 -3.33
C ALA A 121 -1.00 -20.56 -1.94
N LYS A 122 -0.27 -21.67 -1.81
CA LYS A 122 0.12 -22.18 -0.51
C LYS A 122 0.93 -21.13 0.26
N ASN A 123 0.51 -20.84 1.49
CA ASN A 123 1.22 -19.92 2.36
C ASN A 123 1.54 -18.55 1.70
N ALA A 124 0.56 -17.91 1.07
CA ALA A 124 0.75 -16.68 0.32
C ALA A 124 1.10 -15.49 1.24
N HIS A 125 2.30 -14.92 1.07
CA HIS A 125 2.86 -13.93 1.99
C HIS A 125 3.03 -12.53 1.40
N SER A 126 2.96 -12.42 0.07
CA SER A 126 3.03 -11.16 -0.66
C SER A 126 2.51 -11.32 -2.08
N ALA A 127 1.96 -10.25 -2.64
CA ALA A 127 1.59 -10.22 -4.04
C ALA A 127 1.78 -8.83 -4.64
N CYS A 128 1.85 -8.73 -5.97
CA CYS A 128 1.80 -7.45 -6.67
C CYS A 128 1.12 -7.60 -8.03
N LEU A 129 0.51 -6.52 -8.53
CA LEU A 129 0.00 -6.49 -9.90
C LEU A 129 1.16 -6.39 -10.90
N LEU A 130 0.95 -7.02 -12.05
CA LEU A 130 1.81 -7.01 -13.21
C LEU A 130 1.04 -6.46 -14.42
N PRO A 131 1.74 -6.02 -15.50
CA PRO A 131 1.10 -5.64 -16.75
C PRO A 131 0.29 -6.78 -17.37
N ASN A 132 -0.64 -6.42 -18.26
CA ASN A 132 -1.54 -7.35 -18.97
C ASN A 132 -2.46 -8.15 -18.04
N ASP A 133 -3.02 -7.48 -17.04
CA ASP A 133 -3.96 -8.09 -16.08
C ASP A 133 -3.37 -9.36 -15.46
N ARG A 134 -2.19 -9.25 -14.86
CA ARG A 134 -1.54 -10.37 -14.17
C ARG A 134 -1.27 -10.03 -12.71
N VAL A 135 -1.14 -11.07 -11.90
CA VAL A 135 -0.78 -10.96 -10.48
C VAL A 135 0.39 -11.90 -10.21
N ALA A 136 1.45 -11.39 -9.61
CA ALA A 136 2.52 -12.20 -9.04
C ALA A 136 2.24 -12.45 -7.55
N VAL A 137 2.47 -13.68 -7.09
CA VAL A 137 2.27 -14.12 -5.71
C VAL A 137 3.52 -14.82 -5.21
N ALA A 138 4.03 -14.39 -4.05
CA ALA A 138 5.06 -15.07 -3.30
C ALA A 138 4.42 -16.14 -2.41
N SER A 139 4.61 -17.41 -2.79
CA SER A 139 4.13 -18.59 -2.07
C SER A 139 5.26 -19.11 -1.18
N SER A 140 5.11 -18.89 0.13
CA SER A 140 6.16 -19.13 1.13
C SER A 140 6.32 -20.63 1.41
N PHE A 141 6.79 -21.00 2.60
CA PHE A 141 7.16 -22.36 2.97
C PHE A 141 6.09 -23.39 2.60
N GLY A 142 6.54 -24.45 1.92
CA GLY A 142 5.73 -25.54 1.42
C GLY A 142 5.11 -25.27 0.05
N GLY A 143 5.06 -24.02 -0.41
CA GLY A 143 4.89 -23.65 -1.82
C GLY A 143 6.25 -23.42 -2.47
N ASP A 144 7.08 -22.58 -1.87
CA ASP A 144 8.49 -22.33 -2.26
C ASP A 144 8.63 -21.85 -3.71
N GLU A 145 7.70 -21.00 -4.14
CA GLU A 145 7.53 -20.55 -5.52
C GLU A 145 7.11 -19.07 -5.59
N LEU A 146 7.59 -18.38 -6.62
CA LEU A 146 6.96 -17.19 -7.16
C LEU A 146 5.99 -17.63 -8.27
N LEU A 147 4.71 -17.34 -8.12
CA LEU A 147 3.64 -17.76 -9.03
C LEU A 147 3.09 -16.54 -9.78
N VAL A 148 2.65 -16.73 -11.02
CA VAL A 148 1.93 -15.70 -11.79
C VAL A 148 0.59 -16.23 -12.25
N TYR A 149 -0.43 -15.37 -12.16
CA TYR A 149 -1.81 -15.66 -12.51
C TYR A 149 -2.32 -14.61 -13.49
N LYS A 150 -3.27 -15.01 -14.36
CA LYS A 150 -4.11 -14.05 -15.07
C LYS A 150 -5.18 -13.52 -14.10
N ARG A 151 -5.39 -12.22 -14.13
CA ARG A 151 -6.39 -11.50 -13.34
C ARG A 151 -7.70 -11.48 -14.12
N THR A 152 -8.50 -12.51 -13.93
CA THR A 152 -9.86 -12.59 -14.44
C THR A 152 -10.86 -12.39 -13.31
N GLU A 153 -12.07 -11.92 -13.65
CA GLU A 153 -13.15 -11.88 -12.67
C GLU A 153 -13.39 -13.29 -12.09
N PRO A 154 -13.65 -13.42 -10.78
CA PRO A 154 -13.91 -14.73 -10.19
C PRO A 154 -15.19 -15.33 -10.76
N ASP A 155 -15.11 -16.57 -11.23
CA ASP A 155 -16.22 -17.37 -11.76
C ASP A 155 -16.74 -18.40 -10.74
N GLY A 156 -16.32 -18.27 -9.48
CA GLY A 156 -16.55 -19.25 -8.42
C GLY A 156 -15.43 -20.29 -8.27
N SER A 157 -14.35 -20.21 -9.05
CA SER A 157 -13.15 -21.03 -8.89
C SER A 157 -11.90 -20.18 -8.65
N PRO A 158 -10.89 -20.69 -7.90
CA PRO A 158 -9.61 -20.00 -7.79
C PRO A 158 -8.86 -20.04 -9.13
N ALA A 159 -8.35 -18.89 -9.56
CA ALA A 159 -7.52 -18.80 -10.76
C ALA A 159 -6.30 -19.73 -10.68
N GLN A 160 -5.90 -20.32 -11.81
CA GLN A 160 -4.76 -21.24 -11.88
C GLN A 160 -3.48 -20.50 -12.29
N PRO A 161 -2.30 -20.93 -11.79
CA PRO A 161 -1.04 -20.28 -12.15
C PRO A 161 -0.70 -20.56 -13.62
N ILE A 162 -0.24 -19.52 -14.31
CA ILE A 162 0.19 -19.57 -15.72
C ILE A 162 1.72 -19.58 -15.87
N ALA A 163 2.45 -19.27 -14.80
CA ALA A 163 3.90 -19.38 -14.73
C ALA A 163 4.38 -19.52 -13.29
N LYS A 164 5.60 -20.06 -13.12
CA LYS A 164 6.23 -20.22 -11.82
C LYS A 164 7.75 -20.20 -11.86
N ILE A 165 8.36 -19.71 -10.79
CA ILE A 165 9.80 -19.76 -10.52
C ILE A 165 10.00 -20.38 -9.13
N PRO A 166 10.87 -21.39 -8.96
CA PRO A 166 11.27 -21.86 -7.64
C PRO A 166 11.96 -20.75 -6.84
N LEU A 167 11.48 -20.49 -5.63
CA LEU A 167 12.02 -19.50 -4.70
C LEU A 167 11.69 -19.93 -3.26
N ARG A 168 12.65 -20.55 -2.57
CA ARG A 168 12.44 -21.09 -1.23
C ARG A 168 11.99 -20.00 -0.25
N GLY A 169 10.88 -20.24 0.45
CA GLY A 169 10.25 -19.31 1.38
C GLY A 169 10.06 -17.94 0.75
N ALA A 170 9.35 -17.84 -0.37
CA ALA A 170 9.02 -16.57 -1.00
C ALA A 170 8.12 -15.72 -0.08
N HIS A 171 8.58 -14.52 0.31
CA HIS A 171 7.90 -13.63 1.27
C HIS A 171 7.64 -12.21 0.74
N GLY A 172 8.20 -11.85 -0.41
CA GLY A 172 8.03 -10.51 -0.99
C GLY A 172 7.90 -10.55 -2.50
N ALA A 173 6.96 -9.76 -3.05
CA ALA A 173 6.81 -9.54 -4.47
C ALA A 173 6.57 -8.05 -4.75
N LEU A 174 7.37 -7.45 -5.64
CA LEU A 174 7.30 -6.00 -5.91
C LEU A 174 7.61 -5.71 -7.37
N PHE A 175 6.62 -5.22 -8.12
CA PHE A 175 6.78 -4.88 -9.52
C PHE A 175 7.06 -3.40 -9.74
N GLU A 176 8.16 -3.06 -10.40
CA GLU A 176 8.50 -1.69 -10.82
C GLU A 176 7.99 -1.38 -12.23
N GLN A 177 6.92 -0.59 -12.31
CA GLN A 177 6.30 -0.21 -13.59
C GLN A 177 7.27 0.47 -14.56
N THR A 178 8.09 1.41 -14.07
CA THR A 178 8.98 2.22 -14.93
C THR A 178 10.10 1.40 -15.57
N ARG A 179 10.54 0.32 -14.91
CA ARG A 179 11.60 -0.56 -15.39
C ARG A 179 11.08 -1.87 -15.98
N LYS A 180 9.78 -2.16 -15.80
CA LYS A 180 9.16 -3.43 -16.15
C LYS A 180 9.95 -4.62 -15.60
N ARG A 181 10.17 -4.58 -14.29
CA ARG A 181 10.95 -5.59 -13.55
C ARG A 181 10.21 -6.00 -12.30
N LEU A 182 10.23 -7.30 -12.01
CA LEU A 182 9.68 -7.87 -10.79
C LEU A 182 10.83 -8.22 -9.83
N TRP A 183 10.77 -7.71 -8.62
CA TRP A 183 11.60 -8.18 -7.51
C TRP A 183 10.84 -9.21 -6.69
N ALA A 184 11.50 -10.32 -6.37
CA ALA A 184 10.94 -11.36 -5.53
C ALA A 184 11.91 -11.78 -4.43
N LEU A 185 11.46 -11.74 -3.18
CA LEU A 185 12.27 -12.03 -2.00
C LEU A 185 11.98 -13.44 -1.51
N GLY A 186 13.02 -14.27 -1.43
CA GLY A 186 13.00 -15.57 -0.78
C GLY A 186 13.65 -15.57 0.59
N SER A 187 13.86 -16.76 1.14
CA SER A 187 14.55 -16.94 2.42
C SER A 187 16.01 -16.52 2.37
N ASP A 188 16.72 -16.79 1.28
CA ASP A 188 18.18 -16.58 1.22
C ASP A 188 18.62 -15.69 0.06
N GLU A 189 17.72 -15.30 -0.83
CA GLU A 189 18.04 -14.53 -2.02
C GLU A 189 16.92 -13.54 -2.40
N LEU A 190 17.33 -12.46 -3.05
CA LEU A 190 16.48 -11.52 -3.77
C LEU A 190 16.66 -11.76 -5.27
N LEU A 191 15.56 -12.04 -5.97
CA LEU A 191 15.53 -12.23 -7.41
C LEU A 191 15.16 -10.93 -8.11
N LEU A 192 15.84 -10.63 -9.21
CA LEU A 192 15.36 -9.75 -10.25
C LEU A 192 14.82 -10.60 -11.39
N VAL A 193 13.54 -10.45 -11.70
CA VAL A 193 12.80 -11.25 -12.66
C VAL A 193 12.33 -10.36 -13.81
N ASN A 194 12.63 -10.78 -15.03
CA ASN A 194 12.03 -10.23 -16.23
C ASN A 194 10.62 -10.79 -16.38
N VAL A 195 9.67 -9.90 -16.63
CA VAL A 195 8.29 -10.25 -16.93
C VAL A 195 8.07 -9.92 -18.39
N ASP A 196 7.69 -10.92 -19.18
CA ASP A 196 7.32 -10.74 -20.57
C ASP A 196 6.06 -9.88 -20.69
N ASP A 197 6.04 -8.93 -21.61
CA ASP A 197 4.92 -8.02 -21.86
C ASP A 197 3.98 -8.52 -22.96
N GLU A 198 4.22 -9.70 -23.54
CA GLU A 198 3.30 -10.31 -24.48
C GLU A 198 2.05 -10.85 -23.76
N ALA A 199 0.85 -10.46 -24.23
CA ALA A 199 -0.41 -10.69 -23.52
C ALA A 199 -0.74 -12.18 -23.29
N ASP A 200 -0.31 -13.05 -24.21
CA ASP A 200 -0.63 -14.49 -24.19
C ASP A 200 0.53 -15.37 -23.69
N ARG A 201 1.63 -14.77 -23.24
CA ARG A 201 2.76 -15.49 -22.64
C ARG A 201 3.07 -14.96 -21.25
N ALA A 202 3.07 -15.85 -20.26
CA ALA A 202 3.70 -15.58 -18.98
C ALA A 202 5.06 -16.26 -18.97
N SER A 203 6.04 -15.71 -19.72
CA SER A 203 7.42 -16.14 -19.54
C SER A 203 8.05 -15.33 -18.40
N LEU A 204 8.60 -16.03 -17.42
CA LEU A 204 9.39 -15.44 -16.35
C LEU A 204 10.82 -15.93 -16.51
N SER A 205 11.76 -15.01 -16.55
CA SER A 205 13.18 -15.36 -16.52
C SER A 205 13.88 -14.60 -15.41
N ILE A 206 14.77 -15.31 -14.72
CA ILE A 206 15.58 -14.72 -13.65
C ILE A 206 16.73 -13.98 -14.34
N ASP A 207 16.71 -12.66 -14.24
CA ASP A 207 17.82 -11.81 -14.67
C ASP A 207 18.98 -11.95 -13.69
N LYS A 208 18.68 -11.86 -12.39
CA LYS A 208 19.70 -11.88 -11.34
C LYS A 208 19.22 -12.53 -10.06
N ARG A 209 20.20 -13.10 -9.34
CA ARG A 209 20.08 -13.65 -7.99
C ARG A 209 21.06 -12.91 -7.09
N VAL A 210 20.56 -12.29 -6.03
CA VAL A 210 21.41 -11.63 -5.04
C VAL A 210 21.23 -12.31 -3.69
N LYS A 211 22.30 -12.87 -3.14
CA LYS A 211 22.26 -13.51 -1.82
C LYS A 211 21.95 -12.49 -0.73
N LEU A 212 21.02 -12.82 0.17
CA LEU A 212 20.74 -11.99 1.34
C LEU A 212 21.91 -12.07 2.34
N PRO A 213 22.25 -10.96 3.03
CA PRO A 213 23.30 -10.99 4.05
C PRO A 213 22.95 -11.88 5.25
N THR A 214 21.66 -11.98 5.58
CA THR A 214 21.14 -12.91 6.59
C THR A 214 19.86 -13.60 6.09
N PRO A 215 19.58 -14.83 6.55
CA PRO A 215 18.46 -15.62 6.04
C PRO A 215 17.11 -15.20 6.62
N GLY A 216 16.06 -15.73 6.00
CA GLY A 216 14.67 -15.53 6.34
C GLY A 216 14.17 -14.17 5.93
N GLY A 217 14.17 -13.85 4.63
CA GLY A 217 13.46 -12.67 4.11
C GLY A 217 11.99 -12.67 4.54
N HIS A 218 11.47 -11.52 4.96
CA HIS A 218 10.10 -11.37 5.50
C HIS A 218 9.31 -10.27 4.78
N ASP A 219 9.97 -9.17 4.45
CA ASP A 219 9.35 -8.06 3.75
C ASP A 219 10.22 -7.45 2.67
N LEU A 220 9.55 -7.00 1.61
CA LEU A 220 10.13 -6.27 0.48
C LEU A 220 9.25 -5.07 0.15
N SER A 221 9.75 -3.86 0.41
CA SER A 221 9.00 -2.63 0.18
C SER A 221 9.84 -1.52 -0.44
N ARG A 222 9.16 -0.46 -0.90
CA ARG A 222 9.82 0.69 -1.54
C ARG A 222 10.30 1.68 -0.49
N SER A 223 11.46 2.27 -0.74
CA SER A 223 11.80 3.55 -0.16
C SER A 223 11.31 4.70 -1.07
N ARG A 224 11.21 5.90 -0.50
CA ARG A 224 11.03 7.15 -1.25
C ARG A 224 12.22 7.40 -2.18
N ASP A 225 13.43 6.97 -1.82
CA ASP A 225 14.54 6.91 -2.76
C ASP A 225 14.27 5.79 -3.79
N PRO A 226 14.05 6.13 -5.08
CA PRO A 226 13.71 5.15 -6.10
C PRO A 226 14.86 4.21 -6.45
N SER A 227 16.05 4.37 -5.88
CA SER A 227 17.17 3.42 -6.01
C SER A 227 17.18 2.37 -4.91
N ILE A 228 16.42 2.55 -3.83
CA ILE A 228 16.46 1.72 -2.63
C ILE A 228 15.17 0.90 -2.46
N LEU A 229 15.34 -0.35 -2.00
CA LEU A 229 14.27 -1.17 -1.44
C LEU A 229 14.58 -1.45 0.04
N PHE A 230 13.56 -1.46 0.89
CA PHE A 230 13.68 -2.04 2.22
C PHE A 230 13.53 -3.55 2.11
N VAL A 231 14.41 -4.27 2.81
CA VAL A 231 14.40 -5.73 2.90
C VAL A 231 14.53 -6.12 4.35
N THR A 232 13.52 -6.79 4.91
CA THR A 232 13.59 -7.32 6.28
C THR A 232 13.95 -8.79 6.26
N THR A 233 14.76 -9.23 7.22
CA THR A 233 15.08 -10.63 7.46
C THR A 233 14.65 -11.04 8.87
N ASN A 234 14.96 -12.27 9.28
CA ASN A 234 14.75 -12.71 10.66
C ASN A 234 15.42 -11.79 11.71
N LYS A 235 16.56 -11.18 11.34
CA LYS A 235 17.44 -10.50 12.30
C LYS A 235 17.61 -9.00 12.05
N HIS A 236 17.51 -8.56 10.80
CA HIS A 236 17.91 -7.21 10.43
C HIS A 236 16.97 -6.60 9.39
N VAL A 237 16.96 -5.27 9.37
CA VAL A 237 16.42 -4.48 8.27
C VAL A 237 17.57 -3.94 7.42
N TYR A 238 17.49 -4.17 6.12
CA TYR A 238 18.46 -3.71 5.13
C TYR A 238 17.84 -2.70 4.18
N ARG A 239 18.70 -1.84 3.63
CA ARG A 239 18.48 -1.07 2.42
C ARG A 239 19.23 -1.75 1.27
N PHE A 240 18.49 -2.18 0.26
CA PHE A 240 19.05 -2.76 -0.95
C PHE A 240 19.13 -1.70 -2.04
N ASN A 241 20.35 -1.39 -2.50
CA ASN A 241 20.55 -0.50 -3.64
C ASN A 241 20.43 -1.28 -4.94
N LYS A 242 19.44 -0.95 -5.77
CA LYS A 242 19.13 -1.67 -7.01
C LYS A 242 20.21 -1.54 -8.09
N SER A 243 20.97 -0.44 -8.07
CA SER A 243 22.02 -0.18 -9.07
C SER A 243 23.31 -0.91 -8.73
N SER A 244 23.81 -0.76 -7.50
CA SER A 244 25.03 -1.45 -7.06
C SER A 244 24.78 -2.91 -6.66
N GLN A 245 23.52 -3.27 -6.43
CA GLN A 245 23.09 -4.60 -5.97
C GLN A 245 23.68 -4.98 -4.63
N MET A 246 23.88 -3.97 -3.77
CA MET A 246 24.44 -4.13 -2.45
C MET A 246 23.40 -3.88 -1.38
N PHE A 247 23.51 -4.65 -0.31
CA PHE A 247 22.79 -4.41 0.93
C PHE A 247 23.64 -3.56 1.87
N SER A 248 23.02 -2.57 2.50
CA SER A 248 23.52 -1.91 3.70
C SER A 248 22.48 -2.06 4.81
N LEU A 249 22.92 -2.02 6.07
CA LEU A 249 22.01 -2.00 7.20
C LEU A 249 21.18 -0.70 7.18
N ASP A 250 19.90 -0.78 7.55
CA ASP A 250 19.10 0.41 7.77
C ASP A 250 19.63 1.19 8.99
N PRO A 251 19.86 2.51 8.91
CA PRO A 251 20.50 3.27 9.99
C PRO A 251 19.71 3.28 11.31
N VAL A 252 18.42 2.98 11.29
CA VAL A 252 17.56 3.03 12.48
C VAL A 252 17.10 1.62 12.88
N LEU A 253 16.61 0.83 11.91
CA LEU A 253 15.99 -0.47 12.16
C LEU A 253 16.96 -1.66 12.03
N ALA A 254 18.26 -1.42 11.82
CA ALA A 254 19.26 -2.48 11.60
C ALA A 254 19.17 -3.63 12.60
N ASN A 255 18.99 -3.31 13.88
CA ASN A 255 19.08 -4.27 14.98
C ASN A 255 17.73 -4.69 15.54
N GLU A 256 16.62 -4.27 14.92
CA GLU A 256 15.29 -4.71 15.32
C GLU A 256 15.04 -6.13 14.81
N PRO A 257 14.91 -7.14 15.70
CA PRO A 257 14.65 -8.50 15.29
C PRO A 257 13.18 -8.68 14.92
N LYS A 258 12.85 -9.70 14.12
CA LYS A 258 11.46 -10.08 13.77
C LYS A 258 10.62 -8.94 13.15
N VAL A 259 11.24 -7.99 12.45
CA VAL A 259 10.51 -6.98 11.68
C VAL A 259 9.79 -7.63 10.50
N LYS A 260 8.45 -7.59 10.55
CA LYS A 260 7.55 -8.24 9.59
C LYS A 260 7.15 -7.34 8.44
N SER A 261 7.19 -6.03 8.63
CA SER A 261 7.00 -5.06 7.54
C SER A 261 7.66 -3.73 7.83
N VAL A 262 8.12 -3.07 6.77
CA VAL A 262 8.53 -1.65 6.79
C VAL A 262 7.80 -0.93 5.65
N CYS A 263 7.20 0.22 5.90
CA CYS A 263 6.57 1.05 4.87
C CYS A 263 6.88 2.52 5.09
N GLU A 264 7.59 3.13 4.14
CA GLU A 264 7.88 4.57 4.15
C GLU A 264 6.78 5.33 3.41
N HIS A 265 6.24 6.37 4.06
CA HIS A 265 5.21 7.23 3.48
C HIS A 265 5.83 8.04 2.32
N PRO A 266 5.28 7.98 1.10
CA PRO A 266 5.96 8.50 -0.09
C PRO A 266 6.13 10.03 -0.08
N LYS A 267 5.31 10.76 0.67
CA LYS A 267 5.36 12.23 0.75
C LYS A 267 6.16 12.71 1.97
N THR A 268 5.82 12.22 3.15
CA THR A 268 6.38 12.73 4.42
C THR A 268 7.71 12.06 4.78
N GLY A 269 7.97 10.84 4.31
CA GLY A 269 9.12 10.03 4.72
C GLY A 269 8.97 9.38 6.10
N GLU A 270 7.81 9.52 6.75
CA GLU A 270 7.50 8.81 7.99
C GLU A 270 7.45 7.30 7.72
N ILE A 271 8.09 6.50 8.57
CA ILE A 271 8.09 5.04 8.42
C ILE A 271 7.12 4.44 9.42
N VAL A 272 6.20 3.61 8.95
CA VAL A 272 5.46 2.66 9.79
C VAL A 272 6.13 1.29 9.64
N TYR A 273 6.35 0.61 10.76
CA TYR A 273 6.86 -0.75 10.75
C TYR A 273 6.10 -1.64 11.73
N HIS A 274 6.18 -2.95 11.48
CA HIS A 274 5.60 -3.94 12.36
C HIS A 274 6.61 -5.02 12.72
N GLN A 275 6.49 -5.52 13.94
CA GLN A 275 7.40 -6.46 14.56
C GLN A 275 6.60 -7.40 15.45
N GLY A 276 6.87 -8.70 15.35
CA GLY A 276 6.26 -9.69 16.26
C GLY A 276 6.94 -9.68 17.63
N THR A 277 6.24 -10.11 18.69
CA THR A 277 6.88 -10.30 20.02
C THR A 277 7.92 -11.43 19.98
N PRO A 278 8.80 -11.60 20.98
CA PRO A 278 9.74 -12.71 20.99
C PRO A 278 9.07 -14.09 20.83
N GLU A 279 7.93 -14.29 21.49
CA GLU A 279 7.17 -15.55 21.54
C GLU A 279 6.23 -15.72 20.35
N ASN A 280 5.81 -14.63 19.69
CA ASN A 280 4.75 -14.66 18.69
C ASN A 280 5.21 -14.20 17.31
N TRP A 281 4.51 -14.63 16.26
CA TRP A 281 4.70 -14.10 14.90
C TRP A 281 4.06 -12.71 14.72
N TRP A 282 3.19 -12.31 15.64
CA TRP A 282 2.40 -11.09 15.66
C TRP A 282 2.75 -10.20 16.87
N SER A 283 2.32 -8.94 16.84
CA SER A 283 2.07 -8.12 18.04
C SER A 283 0.81 -7.28 17.85
N ASP A 284 0.38 -6.57 18.90
CA ASP A 284 -0.77 -5.68 18.89
C ASP A 284 -0.37 -4.20 18.67
N THR A 285 0.91 -3.93 18.38
CA THR A 285 1.46 -2.57 18.35
C THR A 285 1.91 -2.19 16.93
N ILE A 286 1.42 -1.05 16.45
CA ILE A 286 1.87 -0.37 15.24
C ILE A 286 2.94 0.64 15.65
N ARG A 287 4.11 0.58 15.00
CA ARG A 287 5.27 1.39 15.40
C ARG A 287 5.69 2.37 14.33
N PHE A 288 6.23 3.51 14.74
CA PHE A 288 6.61 4.58 13.83
C PHE A 288 8.06 5.02 14.05
N ILE A 289 8.73 5.37 12.95
CA ILE A 289 9.97 6.14 13.00
C ILE A 289 9.63 7.55 12.52
N GLY A 290 9.62 8.49 13.46
CA GLY A 290 9.18 9.86 13.26
C GLY A 290 8.86 10.54 14.59
N ALA A 291 7.99 11.56 14.53
CA ALA A 291 7.53 12.27 15.73
C ALA A 291 6.31 11.62 16.39
N ARG A 292 5.71 10.61 15.76
CA ARG A 292 4.49 9.96 16.20
C ARG A 292 4.79 8.87 17.22
N GLU A 293 3.93 8.77 18.23
CA GLU A 293 3.95 7.67 19.19
C GLU A 293 3.40 6.37 18.58
N ASP A 294 3.81 5.24 19.16
CA ASP A 294 3.30 3.93 18.79
C ASP A 294 1.81 3.79 19.15
N ILE A 295 1.07 3.04 18.36
CA ILE A 295 -0.35 2.76 18.58
C ILE A 295 -0.51 1.31 18.99
N GLN A 296 -1.03 1.07 20.20
CA GLN A 296 -1.42 -0.26 20.65
C GLN A 296 -2.90 -0.52 20.39
N LEU A 297 -3.22 -1.70 19.85
CA LEU A 297 -4.58 -2.17 19.56
C LEU A 297 -4.86 -3.48 20.33
N PRO A 298 -5.16 -3.41 21.64
CA PRO A 298 -5.29 -4.59 22.47
C PRO A 298 -6.26 -5.64 21.89
N GLY A 299 -5.83 -6.90 21.89
CA GLY A 299 -6.61 -8.03 21.38
C GLY A 299 -6.43 -8.29 19.88
N GLN A 300 -5.79 -7.39 19.13
CA GLN A 300 -5.48 -7.61 17.72
C GLN A 300 -4.17 -8.38 17.56
N ARG A 301 -4.10 -9.27 16.55
CA ARG A 301 -2.85 -9.91 16.14
C ARG A 301 -2.43 -9.43 14.76
N LEU A 302 -1.50 -8.48 14.72
CA LEU A 302 -1.04 -7.86 13.47
C LEU A 302 0.19 -8.57 12.90
N TYR A 303 0.40 -8.45 11.59
CA TYR A 303 1.58 -9.00 10.90
C TYR A 303 2.27 -8.02 9.95
N LYS A 304 1.59 -7.52 8.91
CA LYS A 304 2.15 -6.47 8.05
C LYS A 304 1.25 -5.25 8.04
N ILE A 305 1.89 -4.08 8.12
CA ILE A 305 1.24 -2.78 8.11
C ILE A 305 1.77 -1.96 6.94
N ARG A 306 0.87 -1.27 6.24
CA ARG A 306 1.18 -0.40 5.09
C ARG A 306 0.54 0.96 5.27
N TRP A 307 1.22 2.02 4.87
CA TRP A 307 0.55 3.29 4.59
C TRP A 307 -0.50 3.08 3.51
N ASP A 308 -1.69 3.63 3.72
CA ASP A 308 -2.76 3.68 2.74
C ASP A 308 -2.51 4.83 1.76
N ARG A 309 -2.37 4.53 0.46
CA ARG A 309 -1.88 5.47 -0.55
C ARG A 309 -2.55 5.29 -1.90
#